data_AF-A0A2V1MWJ4-F1
#
_entry.id   AF-A0A2V1MWJ4-F1
#
_cell.length_a   1.000
_cell.length_b   1.000
_cell.length_c   1.000
_cell.angle_alpha   90.00
_cell.angle_beta   90.00
_cell.angle_gamma   90.00
#
_symmetry.space_group_name_H-M   'P 1'
#
loop_
_entity.id
_entity.type
_entity.pdbx_description
1 polymer ?
#
loop_
_entity_poly.entity_id
_entity_poly.type
_entity_poly.pdbx_seq_one_letter_code
_entity_poly.pdbx_strand_id
1 'polypeptide(L)'
;AFNNQGVHAESTSGSKIANIYPLDSNGNPQDAQLERGLTPSPLVLRSAEEGLISIVNTNKEGENQKDLKVVSREHFIRGILNSKGNDAKGIKSSKLKVWGDLKWDGLIYNPRGREENAPESKDNQDPATKIRGQFEPIAEGQYFYKFKYRLTKDYPWQVSYIPVKIDNTAPKIVSVDFSNPEKIKLITKDTYHKVKDQYKNETLFARDQKEHPEKFDEIANEAWYAGAALVNEDGEVEKNLEVTYAGEGQGRNRKLDKDGNTIYEISGAGDLRGKIIEVIALDGASNFTKIHRIKFANQADEKGMISYYLVDPDQDSSKYQKLGEIPESKFKNLKNVKDDSLNKETAEVENNLLVDNQSIEGKSLFNIHKTISTIRDFENKDLKKLIKKKYKQEDDFVNGGTRTVERDYKYDDKGNIIAYDDGTDLEYETEKLDEIKSKIYGVLSPSKDGHFEILGKISNVSKNAKVYYGNNYKSIEIKATKYDFHSKTMTFDL
;
A
#
# COMPACT_ATOMS: atom_id res chain seq x y z
N ALA A 1 -12.81 -27.09 -8.76
CA ALA A 1 -12.13 -26.33 -9.82
C ALA A 1 -13.00 -25.14 -10.15
N PHE A 2 -12.69 -23.98 -9.59
CA PHE A 2 -13.45 -22.75 -9.81
C PHE A 2 -12.52 -21.76 -10.50
N ASN A 3 -12.88 -21.43 -11.74
CA ASN A 3 -12.24 -20.40 -12.54
C ASN A 3 -12.51 -19.04 -11.90
N ASN A 4 -11.53 -18.54 -11.14
CA ASN A 4 -11.45 -17.13 -10.74
C ASN A 4 -10.82 -16.30 -11.87
N GLN A 5 -11.37 -16.39 -13.08
CA GLN A 5 -11.10 -15.41 -14.14
C GLN A 5 -12.28 -14.44 -14.13
N GLY A 6 -12.12 -13.29 -13.47
CA GLY A 6 -13.14 -12.23 -13.51
C GLY A 6 -13.19 -11.20 -12.38
N VAL A 7 -12.29 -11.22 -11.38
CA VAL A 7 -12.28 -10.20 -10.30
C VAL A 7 -11.14 -9.18 -10.47
N HIS A 8 -10.75 -8.94 -11.71
CA HIS A 8 -10.15 -7.66 -12.08
C HIS A 8 -11.25 -6.84 -12.73
N ALA A 9 -12.06 -6.16 -11.92
CA ALA A 9 -12.66 -4.93 -12.41
C ALA A 9 -11.47 -3.98 -12.61
N GLU A 10 -10.99 -3.88 -13.85
CA GLU A 10 -10.18 -2.74 -14.25
C GLU A 10 -10.91 -1.50 -13.74
N SER A 11 -10.19 -0.62 -13.05
CA SER A 11 -10.68 0.71 -12.76
C SER A 11 -11.17 1.29 -14.08
N THR A 12 -12.48 1.41 -14.26
CA THR A 12 -13.10 1.98 -15.47
C THR A 12 -12.94 3.50 -15.53
N SER A 13 -12.08 4.08 -14.70
CA SER A 13 -11.36 5.29 -15.07
C SER A 13 -10.41 4.94 -16.21
N GLY A 14 -10.91 4.97 -17.46
CA GLY A 14 -10.13 4.86 -18.69
C GLY A 14 -9.07 5.95 -18.89
N SER A 15 -8.79 6.73 -17.86
CA SER A 15 -7.78 7.78 -17.81
C SER A 15 -6.44 7.15 -17.36
N LYS A 16 -5.44 7.20 -18.24
CA LYS A 16 -4.03 6.88 -17.94
C LYS A 16 -3.40 8.01 -17.10
N ILE A 17 -3.81 8.17 -15.85
CA ILE A 17 -3.37 9.29 -14.98
C ILE A 17 -2.81 8.76 -13.66
N ALA A 18 -1.81 9.49 -13.14
CA ALA A 18 -0.96 9.14 -12.01
C ALA A 18 -1.73 8.68 -10.75
N ASN A 19 -1.15 7.69 -10.07
CA ASN A 19 -1.58 7.25 -8.75
C ASN A 19 -1.19 8.32 -7.73
N ILE A 20 -2.13 9.18 -7.32
CA ILE A 20 -1.93 10.05 -6.17
C ILE A 20 -2.13 9.19 -4.91
N TYR A 21 -1.04 8.95 -4.18
CA TYR A 21 -1.05 8.14 -2.96
C TYR A 21 -1.39 9.03 -1.75
N PRO A 22 -2.34 8.66 -0.88
CA PRO A 22 -2.53 9.36 0.37
C PRO A 22 -1.24 9.29 1.19
N LEU A 23 -0.77 10.44 1.68
CA LEU A 23 0.48 10.51 2.44
C LEU A 23 0.23 10.18 3.93
N ASP A 24 1.14 9.43 4.56
CA ASP A 24 1.11 9.20 6.01
C ASP A 24 1.50 10.46 6.81
N SER A 25 1.46 10.39 8.14
CA SER A 25 1.84 11.51 9.02
C SER A 25 3.29 11.98 8.88
N ASN A 26 4.11 11.22 8.15
CA ASN A 26 5.53 11.49 7.89
C ASN A 26 5.76 11.88 6.41
N GLY A 27 4.70 12.03 5.61
CA GLY A 27 4.79 12.43 4.21
C GLY A 27 5.11 11.30 3.23
N ASN A 28 4.98 10.03 3.63
CA ASN A 28 5.25 8.89 2.74
C ASN A 28 3.99 8.46 1.97
N PRO A 29 4.10 8.11 0.67
CA PRO A 29 3.04 7.48 -0.12
C PRO A 29 2.51 6.22 0.56
N GLN A 30 1.21 6.16 0.85
CA GLN A 30 0.54 4.92 1.20
C GLN A 30 0.03 4.23 -0.05
N ASP A 31 0.48 3.00 -0.27
CA ASP A 31 -0.04 2.12 -1.33
C ASP A 31 -1.52 1.80 -1.03
N ALA A 32 -2.42 2.58 -1.61
CA ALA A 32 -3.85 2.39 -1.49
C ALA A 32 -4.31 1.29 -2.45
N GLN A 33 -3.83 0.05 -2.25
CA GLN A 33 -4.63 -1.09 -2.72
C GLN A 33 -5.93 -1.04 -1.93
N LEU A 34 -7.00 -0.64 -2.61
CA LEU A 34 -8.33 -0.46 -2.03
C LEU A 34 -8.93 -1.85 -1.71
N GLU A 35 -8.39 -2.51 -0.69
CA GLU A 35 -9.07 -3.63 -0.06
C GLU A 35 -10.28 -3.08 0.68
N ARG A 36 -11.40 -2.93 -0.05
CA ARG A 36 -12.69 -2.57 0.54
C ARG A 36 -13.07 -3.65 1.55
N GLY A 37 -13.32 -3.23 2.78
CA GLY A 37 -13.88 -4.06 3.83
C GLY A 37 -13.24 -3.85 5.18
N LEU A 38 -14.01 -4.18 6.22
CA LEU A 38 -13.57 -4.09 7.60
C LEU A 38 -13.32 -5.50 8.13
N THR A 39 -12.18 -5.72 8.78
CA THR A 39 -11.90 -6.96 9.52
C THR A 39 -11.76 -6.62 11.00
N PRO A 40 -12.77 -6.86 11.83
CA PRO A 40 -12.64 -6.64 13.26
C PRO A 40 -11.63 -7.62 13.86
N SER A 41 -10.86 -7.14 14.84
CA SER A 41 -9.88 -7.95 15.59
C SER A 41 -10.29 -8.05 17.06
N PRO A 42 -11.29 -8.89 17.39
CA PRO A 42 -11.78 -9.00 18.76
C PRO A 42 -10.73 -9.66 19.68
N LEU A 43 -10.55 -9.09 20.87
CA LEU A 43 -9.72 -9.68 21.92
C LEU A 43 -10.58 -10.56 22.84
N VAL A 44 -10.39 -11.87 22.78
CA VAL A 44 -11.17 -12.84 23.57
C VAL A 44 -10.48 -13.13 24.90
N LEU A 45 -11.05 -12.61 25.99
CA LEU A 45 -10.48 -12.72 27.34
C LEU A 45 -10.77 -14.06 28.03
N ARG A 46 -11.90 -14.69 27.73
CA ARG A 46 -12.34 -15.97 28.31
C ARG A 46 -12.77 -16.90 27.19
N SER A 47 -12.46 -18.18 27.31
CA SER A 47 -12.96 -19.17 26.35
C SER A 47 -14.48 -19.21 26.36
N ALA A 48 -15.07 -19.41 25.19
CA ALA A 48 -16.51 -19.50 24.99
C ALA A 48 -16.86 -20.78 24.24
N GLU A 49 -17.91 -21.47 24.69
CA GLU A 49 -18.44 -22.67 24.02
C GLU A 49 -19.09 -22.30 22.69
N GLU A 50 -19.77 -21.16 22.59
CA GLU A 50 -20.42 -20.76 21.34
C GLU A 50 -20.18 -19.28 21.03
N GLY A 51 -19.96 -19.00 19.75
CA GLY A 51 -19.87 -17.66 19.19
C GLY A 51 -20.62 -17.56 17.87
N LEU A 52 -21.30 -16.45 17.68
CA LEU A 52 -21.97 -16.05 16.44
C LEU A 52 -21.61 -14.60 16.16
N ILE A 53 -21.07 -14.34 14.98
CA ILE A 53 -20.75 -13.01 14.51
C ILE A 53 -21.61 -12.74 13.28
N SER A 54 -22.48 -11.76 13.36
CA SER A 54 -23.37 -11.35 12.26
C SER A 54 -23.26 -9.87 11.97
N ILE A 55 -23.70 -9.48 10.78
CA ILE A 55 -23.96 -8.10 10.39
C ILE A 55 -25.44 -7.81 10.61
N VAL A 56 -25.75 -6.71 11.27
CA VAL A 56 -27.12 -6.28 11.55
C VAL A 56 -27.38 -4.82 11.17
N ASN A 57 -28.64 -4.48 10.90
CA ASN A 57 -29.08 -3.13 10.55
C ASN A 57 -29.20 -2.17 11.74
N THR A 58 -29.28 -2.67 12.97
CA THR A 58 -29.40 -1.84 14.19
C THR A 58 -28.74 -2.52 15.38
N ASN A 59 -28.23 -1.76 16.34
CA ASN A 59 -27.65 -2.30 17.59
C ASN A 59 -28.70 -2.53 18.70
N LYS A 60 -29.98 -2.22 18.46
CA LYS A 60 -31.05 -2.38 19.44
C LYS A 60 -31.81 -3.68 19.22
N GLU A 61 -31.58 -4.66 20.09
CA GLU A 61 -32.37 -5.90 20.08
C GLU A 61 -33.85 -5.58 20.36
N GLY A 62 -34.75 -6.09 19.51
CA GLY A 62 -36.20 -5.87 19.61
C GLY A 62 -36.76 -4.73 18.74
N GLU A 63 -35.93 -3.80 18.23
CA GLU A 63 -36.35 -2.78 17.25
C GLU A 63 -36.18 -3.30 15.80
N ASN A 64 -36.78 -4.46 15.46
CA ASN A 64 -36.69 -5.10 14.14
C ASN A 64 -35.25 -5.31 13.64
N GLN A 65 -34.35 -5.69 14.54
CA GLN A 65 -32.99 -6.09 14.19
C GLN A 65 -33.02 -7.32 13.28
N LYS A 66 -32.46 -7.20 12.09
CA LYS A 66 -32.31 -8.28 11.11
C LYS A 66 -30.85 -8.70 11.03
N ASP A 67 -30.61 -10.00 11.09
CA ASP A 67 -29.32 -10.58 10.71
C ASP A 67 -29.20 -10.56 9.18
N LEU A 68 -28.43 -9.61 8.66
CA LEU A 68 -28.24 -9.40 7.24
C LEU A 68 -27.24 -10.40 6.64
N LYS A 69 -26.23 -10.78 7.42
CA LYS A 69 -25.20 -11.75 7.05
C LYS A 69 -24.65 -12.40 8.30
N VAL A 70 -24.52 -13.73 8.32
CA VAL A 70 -23.73 -14.42 9.33
C VAL A 70 -22.30 -14.54 8.80
N VAL A 71 -21.35 -13.93 9.51
CA VAL A 71 -19.94 -13.88 9.10
C VAL A 71 -19.19 -15.09 9.63
N SER A 72 -19.39 -15.44 10.90
CA SER A 72 -18.77 -16.61 11.53
C SER A 72 -19.71 -17.23 12.56
N ARG A 73 -19.64 -18.57 12.67
CA ARG A 73 -20.27 -19.36 13.71
C ARG A 73 -19.22 -20.32 14.26
N GLU A 74 -18.89 -20.14 15.53
CA GLU A 74 -17.84 -20.88 16.22
C GLU A 74 -18.44 -21.80 17.28
N HIS A 75 -17.97 -23.04 17.30
CA HIS A 75 -18.34 -24.07 18.30
C HIS A 75 -17.36 -24.14 19.48
N PHE A 76 -16.26 -23.39 19.42
CA PHE A 76 -15.37 -23.16 20.55
C PHE A 76 -14.44 -22.00 20.23
N ILE A 77 -14.51 -20.93 21.01
CA ILE A 77 -13.58 -19.80 20.91
C ILE A 77 -12.61 -19.91 22.08
N ARG A 78 -11.33 -20.10 21.76
CA ARG A 78 -10.27 -20.15 22.77
C ARG A 78 -9.96 -18.74 23.28
N GLY A 79 -10.13 -18.53 24.59
CA GLY A 79 -9.67 -17.34 25.27
C GLY A 79 -8.14 -17.30 25.34
N ILE A 80 -7.58 -16.10 25.38
CA ILE A 80 -6.13 -15.93 25.50
C ILE A 80 -5.71 -16.25 26.93
N LEU A 81 -4.89 -17.30 27.08
CA LEU A 81 -4.17 -17.59 28.31
C LEU A 81 -2.75 -17.06 28.13
N ASN A 82 -2.41 -16.02 28.89
CA ASN A 82 -1.10 -15.38 28.82
C ASN A 82 -0.02 -16.23 29.55
N SER A 83 0.23 -17.46 29.09
CA SER A 83 1.22 -18.35 29.71
C SER A 83 2.58 -18.24 29.02
N LYS A 84 3.57 -17.72 29.78
CA LYS A 84 5.05 -17.74 29.67
C LYS A 84 5.78 -17.49 28.32
N GLY A 85 5.18 -17.71 27.15
CA GLY A 85 5.75 -17.40 25.82
C GLY A 85 5.39 -16.00 25.29
N ASN A 86 4.70 -15.21 26.11
CA ASN A 86 4.43 -13.80 25.92
C ASN A 86 5.24 -13.07 27.00
N ASP A 87 6.33 -12.44 26.59
CA ASP A 87 7.28 -11.77 27.48
C ASP A 87 6.59 -10.73 28.37
N ALA A 88 7.27 -10.28 29.42
CA ALA A 88 6.82 -9.27 30.38
C ALA A 88 6.42 -7.89 29.78
N LYS A 89 6.47 -7.75 28.44
CA LYS A 89 6.11 -6.57 27.65
C LYS A 89 4.75 -6.69 26.94
N GLY A 90 3.97 -7.75 27.18
CA GLY A 90 2.64 -7.95 26.59
C GLY A 90 2.64 -8.79 25.29
N ILE A 91 1.46 -9.05 24.74
CA ILE A 91 1.29 -9.79 23.47
C ILE A 91 1.84 -8.92 22.34
N LYS A 92 2.85 -9.40 21.60
CA LYS A 92 3.30 -8.74 20.37
C LYS A 92 2.12 -8.65 19.39
N SER A 93 1.90 -7.51 18.76
CA SER A 93 0.81 -7.31 17.78
C SER A 93 0.79 -8.38 16.69
N SER A 94 1.96 -8.88 16.27
CA SER A 94 2.11 -9.99 15.32
C SER A 94 1.61 -11.35 15.81
N LYS A 95 1.38 -11.51 17.12
CA LYS A 95 0.80 -12.71 17.75
C LYS A 95 -0.69 -12.55 18.08
N LEU A 96 -1.29 -11.38 17.86
CA LEU A 96 -2.74 -11.24 17.94
C LEU A 96 -3.35 -12.05 16.80
N LYS A 97 -4.24 -12.98 17.14
CA LYS A 97 -4.96 -13.76 16.12
C LYS A 97 -5.91 -12.82 15.40
N VAL A 98 -5.51 -12.31 14.24
CA VAL A 98 -6.41 -11.60 13.32
C VAL A 98 -7.30 -12.64 12.67
N TRP A 99 -8.62 -12.52 12.83
CA TRP A 99 -9.56 -13.45 12.23
C TRP A 99 -9.90 -12.93 10.83
N GLY A 100 -9.04 -13.24 9.85
CA GLY A 100 -9.20 -12.79 8.46
C GLY A 100 -10.57 -13.11 7.87
N ASP A 101 -11.18 -14.22 8.30
CA ASP A 101 -12.52 -14.67 7.90
C ASP A 101 -13.64 -13.73 8.37
N LEU A 102 -13.36 -12.78 9.27
CA LEU A 102 -14.33 -11.77 9.70
C LEU A 102 -14.46 -10.59 8.74
N LYS A 103 -13.67 -10.54 7.67
CA LYS A 103 -13.73 -9.45 6.69
C LYS A 103 -15.13 -9.34 6.09
N TRP A 104 -15.70 -8.13 6.15
CA TRP A 104 -16.91 -7.80 5.43
C TRP A 104 -16.67 -6.63 4.49
N ASP A 105 -17.06 -6.83 3.24
CA ASP A 105 -16.90 -5.98 2.07
C ASP A 105 -18.15 -5.14 1.76
N GLY A 106 -19.19 -5.18 2.61
CA GLY A 106 -20.46 -4.50 2.38
C GLY A 106 -21.46 -5.31 1.54
N LEU A 107 -21.12 -6.53 1.13
CA LEU A 107 -22.00 -7.39 0.34
C LEU A 107 -22.84 -8.32 1.23
N ILE A 108 -24.12 -8.46 0.91
CA ILE A 108 -25.04 -9.42 1.54
C ILE A 108 -25.68 -10.31 0.49
N TYR A 109 -26.03 -11.55 0.85
CA TYR A 109 -26.70 -12.44 -0.09
C TYR A 109 -28.16 -12.04 -0.28
N ASN A 110 -28.54 -11.70 -1.51
CA ASN A 110 -29.91 -11.42 -1.90
C ASN A 110 -30.44 -12.59 -2.74
N PRO A 111 -31.39 -13.41 -2.23
CA PRO A 111 -31.98 -14.50 -2.99
C PRO A 111 -32.80 -14.01 -4.19
N ARG A 112 -33.15 -12.71 -4.21
CA ARG A 112 -33.82 -12.05 -5.33
C ARG A 112 -32.95 -10.99 -6.02
N GLY A 113 -31.63 -11.18 -6.02
CA GLY A 113 -30.71 -10.28 -6.70
C GLY A 113 -30.93 -10.24 -8.23
N ARG A 114 -30.58 -9.11 -8.84
CA ARG A 114 -30.60 -8.90 -10.30
C ARG A 114 -29.15 -8.82 -10.80
N GLU A 115 -28.79 -9.62 -11.81
CA GLU A 115 -27.42 -9.58 -12.38
C GLU A 115 -27.02 -8.17 -12.82
N GLU A 116 -25.86 -7.70 -12.36
CA GLU A 116 -25.21 -6.50 -12.90
C GLU A 116 -24.76 -6.84 -14.35
N ASN A 117 -25.27 -6.09 -15.34
CA ASN A 117 -25.02 -6.22 -16.79
C ASN A 117 -25.94 -7.15 -17.61
N ALA A 118 -27.12 -7.56 -17.12
CA ALA A 118 -28.13 -8.09 -18.03
C ALA A 118 -28.57 -6.96 -18.98
N PRO A 119 -28.42 -7.08 -20.32
CA PRO A 119 -28.88 -6.04 -21.23
C PRO A 119 -30.35 -5.75 -20.97
N GLU A 120 -30.74 -4.48 -21.06
CA GLU A 120 -32.14 -4.08 -21.17
C GLU A 120 -32.69 -4.71 -22.45
N SER A 121 -33.13 -5.96 -22.37
CA SER A 121 -33.86 -6.58 -23.46
C SER A 121 -35.14 -5.76 -23.65
N LYS A 122 -35.35 -5.31 -24.89
CA LYS A 122 -36.57 -4.61 -25.32
C LYS A 122 -37.80 -5.53 -25.37
N ASP A 123 -37.65 -6.79 -24.93
CA ASP A 123 -38.71 -7.79 -24.97
C ASP A 123 -39.33 -7.95 -23.58
N ASN A 124 -40.64 -7.70 -23.51
CA ASN A 124 -41.52 -7.95 -22.37
C ASN A 124 -41.66 -9.46 -22.06
N GLN A 125 -40.55 -10.17 -21.84
CA GLN A 125 -40.58 -11.55 -21.36
C GLN A 125 -40.21 -11.60 -19.87
N ASP A 126 -41.20 -12.06 -19.11
CA ASP A 126 -41.32 -12.37 -17.68
C ASP A 126 -40.18 -11.93 -16.72
N PRO A 127 -40.44 -10.97 -15.80
CA PRO A 127 -39.46 -10.50 -14.80
C PRO A 127 -38.92 -11.60 -13.88
N ALA A 128 -39.54 -12.79 -13.85
CA ALA A 128 -39.10 -13.95 -13.08
C ALA A 128 -37.79 -14.59 -13.61
N THR A 129 -37.39 -14.35 -14.87
CA THR A 129 -36.19 -14.96 -15.46
C THR A 129 -34.87 -14.25 -15.12
N LYS A 130 -34.94 -13.04 -14.53
CA LYS A 130 -33.77 -12.20 -14.16
C LYS A 130 -33.41 -12.23 -12.67
N ILE A 131 -34.13 -13.03 -11.88
CA ILE A 131 -33.93 -13.14 -10.43
C ILE A 131 -33.05 -14.35 -10.16
N ARG A 132 -31.80 -14.11 -9.76
CA ARG A 132 -30.88 -15.15 -9.30
C ARG A 132 -30.24 -14.73 -7.98
N GLY A 133 -30.16 -15.66 -7.05
CA GLY A 133 -29.56 -15.39 -5.75
C GLY A 133 -28.07 -15.07 -5.89
N GLN A 134 -27.67 -13.87 -5.49
CA GLN A 134 -26.28 -13.39 -5.60
C GLN A 134 -25.91 -12.49 -4.41
N PHE A 135 -24.62 -12.22 -4.24
CA PHE A 135 -24.17 -11.18 -3.32
C PHE A 135 -24.38 -9.80 -3.96
N GLU A 136 -25.03 -8.91 -3.24
CA GLU A 136 -25.36 -7.55 -3.69
C GLU A 136 -24.89 -6.53 -2.65
N PRO A 137 -24.35 -5.37 -3.07
CA PRO A 137 -23.97 -4.30 -2.16
C PRO A 137 -25.20 -3.73 -1.46
N ILE A 138 -25.14 -3.68 -0.13
CA ILE A 138 -26.17 -3.04 0.67
C ILE A 138 -26.08 -1.50 0.51
N ALA A 139 -27.20 -0.81 0.70
CA ALA A 139 -27.24 0.65 0.64
C ALA A 139 -26.30 1.28 1.67
N GLU A 140 -25.87 2.52 1.42
CA GLU A 140 -25.14 3.31 2.41
C GLU A 140 -25.96 3.51 3.69
N GLY A 141 -25.24 3.61 4.79
CA GLY A 141 -25.84 3.80 6.10
C GLY A 141 -25.03 3.21 7.23
N GLN A 142 -25.65 3.15 8.41
CA GLN A 142 -25.05 2.63 9.63
C GLN A 142 -25.47 1.18 9.86
N TYR A 143 -24.50 0.29 9.91
CA TYR A 143 -24.64 -1.13 10.22
C TYR A 143 -23.78 -1.49 11.43
N PHE A 144 -23.90 -2.73 11.90
CA PHE A 144 -23.12 -3.19 13.06
C PHE A 144 -22.65 -4.62 12.85
N TYR A 145 -21.38 -4.89 13.22
CA TYR A 145 -21.02 -6.25 13.61
C TYR A 145 -21.64 -6.53 14.97
N LYS A 146 -22.43 -7.58 15.05
CA LYS A 146 -22.96 -8.15 16.29
C LYS A 146 -22.11 -9.35 16.68
N PHE A 147 -21.39 -9.24 17.79
CA PHE A 147 -20.68 -10.35 18.41
C PHE A 147 -21.56 -10.93 19.51
N LYS A 148 -21.95 -12.18 19.38
CA LYS A 148 -22.79 -12.87 20.33
C LYS A 148 -22.08 -14.14 20.80
N TYR A 149 -21.74 -14.23 22.08
CA TYR A 149 -20.97 -15.34 22.64
C TYR A 149 -21.50 -15.78 24.00
N ARG A 150 -21.32 -17.06 24.35
CA ARG A 150 -21.65 -17.58 25.69
C ARG A 150 -20.57 -18.55 26.17
N LEU A 151 -20.28 -18.50 27.47
CA LEU A 151 -19.18 -19.27 28.08
C LEU A 151 -19.47 -20.77 28.05
N THR A 152 -20.68 -21.15 28.46
CA THR A 152 -21.25 -22.50 28.29
C THR A 152 -22.72 -22.38 27.90
N LYS A 153 -23.37 -23.48 27.54
CA LYS A 153 -24.81 -23.52 27.20
C LYS A 153 -25.75 -22.91 28.25
N ASP A 154 -25.40 -23.06 29.53
CA ASP A 154 -26.18 -22.57 30.67
C ASP A 154 -25.94 -21.08 30.97
N TYR A 155 -24.88 -20.49 30.41
CA TYR A 155 -24.60 -19.07 30.57
C TYR A 155 -25.41 -18.22 29.59
N PRO A 156 -25.89 -17.04 30.03
CA PRO A 156 -26.59 -16.13 29.14
C PRO A 156 -25.66 -15.64 28.02
N TRP A 157 -26.27 -15.32 26.88
CA TRP A 157 -25.57 -14.69 25.77
C TRP A 157 -25.06 -13.31 26.17
N GLN A 158 -23.78 -13.07 25.90
CA GLN A 158 -23.17 -11.75 25.92
C GLN A 158 -23.15 -11.23 24.50
N VAL A 159 -23.56 -9.97 24.34
CA VAL A 159 -23.67 -9.32 23.03
C VAL A 159 -22.89 -8.02 23.04
N SER A 160 -22.08 -7.80 22.02
CA SER A 160 -21.41 -6.53 21.76
C SER A 160 -21.57 -6.12 20.29
N TYR A 161 -21.49 -4.81 20.05
CA TYR A 161 -21.68 -4.23 18.73
C TYR A 161 -20.48 -3.37 18.34
N ILE A 162 -20.02 -3.51 17.10
CA ILE A 162 -19.07 -2.57 16.49
C ILE A 162 -19.81 -1.83 15.38
N PRO A 163 -19.95 -0.49 15.46
CA PRO A 163 -20.57 0.29 14.40
C PRO A 163 -19.69 0.27 13.14
N VAL A 164 -20.32 0.06 11.99
CA VAL A 164 -19.71 0.13 10.66
C VAL A 164 -20.58 1.01 9.79
N LYS A 165 -20.00 2.10 9.28
CA LYS A 165 -20.67 2.92 8.28
C LYS A 165 -20.27 2.40 6.90
N ILE A 166 -21.26 2.18 6.04
CA ILE A 166 -21.04 1.98 4.60
C ILE A 166 -21.26 3.31 3.92
N ASP A 167 -20.24 3.73 3.20
CA ASP A 167 -20.21 4.97 2.44
C ASP A 167 -19.48 4.70 1.12
N ASN A 168 -20.19 4.88 0.02
CA ASN A 168 -19.66 4.70 -1.34
C ASN A 168 -19.73 6.02 -2.12
N THR A 169 -20.09 7.13 -1.47
CA THR A 169 -20.28 8.41 -2.10
C THR A 169 -18.97 9.16 -2.03
N ALA A 170 -18.33 9.34 -3.20
CA ALA A 170 -17.08 10.07 -3.25
C ALA A 170 -17.28 11.55 -2.86
N PRO A 171 -16.29 12.16 -2.18
CA PRO A 171 -16.32 13.58 -1.92
C PRO A 171 -16.30 14.39 -3.23
N LYS A 172 -16.64 15.67 -3.13
CA LYS A 172 -16.64 16.62 -4.25
C LYS A 172 -15.79 17.82 -3.91
N ILE A 173 -15.02 18.31 -4.87
CA ILE A 173 -14.35 19.60 -4.75
C ILE A 173 -15.38 20.68 -5.13
N VAL A 174 -15.71 21.55 -4.17
CA VAL A 174 -16.69 22.62 -4.36
C VAL A 174 -16.03 23.82 -5.02
N SER A 175 -14.85 24.19 -4.54
CA SER A 175 -14.10 25.32 -5.09
C SER A 175 -12.63 25.26 -4.70
N VAL A 176 -11.78 25.80 -5.57
CA VAL A 176 -10.38 26.09 -5.29
C VAL A 176 -10.16 27.59 -5.52
N ASP A 177 -9.85 28.32 -4.46
CA ASP A 177 -9.66 29.77 -4.48
C ASP A 177 -8.17 30.12 -4.45
N PHE A 178 -7.71 30.64 -5.59
CA PHE A 178 -6.32 31.06 -5.82
C PHE A 178 -6.09 32.56 -5.57
N SER A 179 -7.03 33.25 -4.90
CA SER A 179 -6.89 34.67 -4.56
C SER A 179 -5.59 34.98 -3.83
N ASN A 180 -5.05 34.03 -3.06
CA ASN A 180 -3.71 34.09 -2.50
C ASN A 180 -2.87 32.88 -2.98
N PRO A 181 -1.94 33.04 -3.93
CA PRO A 181 -1.13 31.94 -4.42
C PRO A 181 -0.20 31.29 -3.38
N GLU A 182 0.11 31.96 -2.26
CA GLU A 182 0.89 31.35 -1.16
C GLU A 182 0.05 30.41 -0.29
N LYS A 183 -1.25 30.67 -0.21
CA LYS A 183 -2.23 30.01 0.67
C LYS A 183 -3.54 29.85 -0.09
N ILE A 184 -3.58 28.83 -0.93
CA ILE A 184 -4.72 28.55 -1.81
C ILE A 184 -5.78 27.85 -0.96
N LYS A 185 -7.01 28.35 -0.99
CA LYS A 185 -8.10 27.77 -0.20
C LYS A 185 -8.82 26.69 -1.00
N LEU A 186 -8.88 25.49 -0.47
CA LEU A 186 -9.58 24.35 -1.05
C LEU A 186 -10.82 24.03 -0.20
N ILE A 187 -11.99 23.99 -0.84
CA ILE A 187 -13.27 23.64 -0.21
C ILE A 187 -13.76 22.33 -0.80
N THR A 188 -13.96 21.34 0.07
CA THR A 188 -14.46 20.02 -0.31
C THR A 188 -15.75 19.72 0.44
N LYS A 189 -16.66 18.98 -0.20
CA LYS A 189 -17.91 18.55 0.39
C LYS A 189 -17.99 17.04 0.31
N ASP A 190 -18.13 16.42 1.46
CA ASP A 190 -18.39 14.99 1.56
C ASP A 190 -19.80 14.77 2.09
N THR A 191 -20.47 13.74 1.58
CA THR A 191 -21.86 13.42 1.93
C THR A 191 -22.05 11.94 1.83
N TYR A 192 -22.83 11.37 2.75
CA TYR A 192 -23.27 9.98 2.65
C TYR A 192 -24.79 9.92 2.73
N HIS A 193 -25.37 8.85 2.19
CA HIS A 193 -26.80 8.63 2.24
C HIS A 193 -27.16 7.88 3.52
N LYS A 194 -28.14 8.40 4.25
CA LYS A 194 -28.76 7.73 5.39
C LYS A 194 -30.19 7.37 5.05
N VAL A 195 -30.55 6.11 5.26
CA VAL A 195 -31.95 5.65 5.14
C VAL A 195 -32.85 6.45 6.09
N LYS A 196 -33.94 7.02 5.57
CA LYS A 196 -34.95 7.71 6.39
C LYS A 196 -35.57 6.77 7.40
N ASP A 197 -35.91 7.29 8.58
CA ASP A 197 -36.47 6.48 9.69
C ASP A 197 -37.74 5.71 9.30
N GLN A 198 -38.53 6.22 8.35
CA GLN A 198 -39.71 5.54 7.82
C GLN A 198 -39.39 4.23 7.08
N TYR A 199 -38.19 4.09 6.52
CA TYR A 199 -37.73 2.92 5.75
C TYR A 199 -36.68 2.09 6.49
N LYS A 200 -36.36 2.40 7.75
CA LYS A 200 -35.30 1.72 8.54
C LYS A 200 -35.47 0.20 8.69
N ASN A 201 -36.69 -0.29 8.49
CA ASN A 201 -37.04 -1.70 8.56
C ASN A 201 -36.94 -2.42 7.20
N GLU A 202 -36.72 -1.71 6.11
CA GLU A 202 -36.49 -2.29 4.79
C GLU A 202 -35.01 -2.69 4.63
N THR A 203 -34.76 -3.74 3.84
CA THR A 203 -33.39 -4.08 3.44
C THR A 203 -33.16 -3.45 2.07
N LEU A 204 -32.48 -2.30 2.06
CA LEU A 204 -32.19 -1.53 0.86
C LEU A 204 -30.78 -1.83 0.36
N PHE A 205 -30.63 -1.84 -0.96
CA PHE A 205 -29.38 -2.11 -1.68
C PHE A 205 -28.85 -0.83 -2.34
N ALA A 206 -27.59 -0.85 -2.77
CA ALA A 206 -26.97 0.31 -3.42
C ALA A 206 -27.72 0.76 -4.69
N ARG A 207 -28.40 -0.16 -5.39
CA ARG A 207 -29.28 0.18 -6.53
C ARG A 207 -30.50 1.01 -6.10
N ASP A 208 -31.06 0.72 -4.93
CA ASP A 208 -32.25 1.41 -4.42
C ASP A 208 -31.92 2.87 -4.10
N GLN A 209 -30.67 3.21 -3.81
CA GLN A 209 -30.23 4.61 -3.67
C GLN A 209 -30.34 5.38 -4.98
N LYS A 210 -30.10 4.71 -6.12
CA LYS A 210 -30.19 5.32 -7.46
C LYS A 210 -31.63 5.35 -7.96
N GLU A 211 -32.38 4.27 -7.76
CA GLU A 211 -33.76 4.12 -8.21
C GLU A 211 -34.76 4.89 -7.33
N HIS A 212 -34.47 5.00 -6.03
CA HIS A 212 -35.35 5.58 -5.02
C HIS A 212 -34.62 6.56 -4.07
N PRO A 213 -34.01 7.65 -4.60
CA PRO A 213 -33.28 8.62 -3.79
C PRO A 213 -34.17 9.27 -2.71
N GLU A 214 -35.49 9.33 -2.89
CA GLU A 214 -36.45 9.84 -1.91
C GLU A 214 -36.47 9.04 -0.59
N LYS A 215 -35.95 7.81 -0.58
CA LYS A 215 -35.83 6.98 0.64
C LYS A 215 -34.65 7.36 1.53
N PHE A 216 -33.76 8.21 1.04
CA PHE A 216 -32.52 8.56 1.72
C PHE A 216 -32.46 10.07 2.01
N ASP A 217 -31.76 10.40 3.10
CA ASP A 217 -31.31 11.76 3.41
C ASP A 217 -29.82 11.84 3.09
N GLU A 218 -29.40 12.91 2.40
CA GLU A 218 -27.98 13.24 2.25
C GLU A 218 -27.50 13.96 3.52
N ILE A 219 -26.49 13.40 4.17
CA ILE A 219 -25.92 13.95 5.39
C ILE A 219 -24.48 14.35 5.11
N ALA A 220 -24.15 15.60 5.43
CA ALA A 220 -22.80 16.12 5.33
C ALA A 220 -21.84 15.34 6.24
N ASN A 221 -20.66 15.06 5.71
CA ASN A 221 -19.60 14.34 6.38
C ASN A 221 -18.27 15.07 6.18
N GLU A 222 -17.28 14.72 7.00
CA GLU A 222 -15.95 15.30 6.89
C GLU A 222 -15.15 14.61 5.80
N ALA A 223 -14.59 15.39 4.88
CA ALA A 223 -13.49 14.91 4.07
C ALA A 223 -12.32 14.57 5.02
N TRP A 224 -11.80 13.36 4.89
CA TRP A 224 -10.75 12.88 5.79
C TRP A 224 -9.42 13.53 5.44
N TYR A 225 -9.13 13.59 4.15
CA TYR A 225 -7.88 14.09 3.61
C TYR A 225 -8.10 14.83 2.29
N ALA A 226 -7.23 15.79 2.02
CA ALA A 226 -7.12 16.43 0.71
C ALA A 226 -5.65 16.51 0.33
N GLY A 227 -5.35 16.26 -0.94
CA GLY A 227 -4.02 16.29 -1.51
C GLY A 227 -3.96 17.24 -2.70
N ALA A 228 -2.80 17.86 -2.90
CA ALA A 228 -2.55 18.70 -4.05
C ALA A 228 -1.10 18.53 -4.53
N ALA A 229 -0.90 18.59 -5.84
CA ALA A 229 0.42 18.45 -6.45
C ALA A 229 0.56 19.35 -7.68
N LEU A 230 1.77 19.81 -7.97
CA LEU A 230 2.15 20.33 -9.28
C LEU A 230 2.50 19.17 -10.18
N VAL A 231 1.94 19.17 -11.39
CA VAL A 231 2.14 18.11 -12.38
C VAL A 231 2.56 18.68 -13.74
N ASN A 232 3.22 17.84 -14.53
CA ASN A 232 3.51 18.14 -15.94
C ASN A 232 2.29 17.88 -16.84
N GLU A 233 2.42 18.11 -18.15
CA GLU A 233 1.29 17.94 -19.10
C GLU A 233 0.79 16.49 -19.19
N ASP A 234 1.68 15.52 -18.95
CA ASP A 234 1.37 14.09 -18.92
C ASP A 234 0.72 13.65 -17.59
N GLY A 235 0.67 14.53 -16.58
CA GLY A 235 0.10 14.26 -15.26
C GLY A 235 1.06 13.62 -14.27
N GLU A 236 2.36 13.62 -14.54
CA GLU A 236 3.37 13.16 -13.58
C GLU A 236 3.65 14.24 -12.53
N VAL A 237 3.80 13.83 -11.27
CA VAL A 237 4.02 14.74 -10.15
C VAL A 237 5.42 15.35 -10.22
N GLU A 238 5.48 16.68 -10.38
CA GLU A 238 6.72 17.45 -10.26
C GLU A 238 7.00 17.82 -8.80
N LYS A 239 5.94 18.13 -8.02
CA LYS A 239 6.06 18.53 -6.62
C LYS A 239 4.76 18.32 -5.84
N ASN A 240 4.84 17.59 -4.74
CA ASN A 240 3.75 17.51 -3.76
C ASN A 240 3.61 18.85 -3.01
N LEU A 241 2.37 19.33 -2.89
CA LEU A 241 2.05 20.56 -2.15
C LEU A 241 1.58 20.19 -0.75
N GLU A 242 1.96 21.01 0.23
CA GLU A 242 1.50 20.83 1.60
C GLU A 242 0.02 21.25 1.69
N VAL A 243 -0.83 20.35 2.17
CA VAL A 243 -2.26 20.61 2.35
C VAL A 243 -2.60 20.43 3.83
N THR A 244 -3.10 21.50 4.44
CA THR A 244 -3.45 21.52 5.87
C THR A 244 -4.92 21.83 6.04
N TYR A 245 -5.54 21.25 7.08
CA TYR A 245 -6.91 21.58 7.43
C TYR A 245 -6.97 23.01 8.00
N ALA A 246 -7.84 23.84 7.43
CA ALA A 246 -7.97 25.26 7.76
C ALA A 246 -9.36 25.64 8.31
N GLY A 247 -10.20 24.64 8.63
CA GLY A 247 -11.49 24.85 9.28
C GLY A 247 -11.40 24.96 10.80
N GLU A 248 -12.56 24.96 11.47
CA GLU A 248 -12.64 25.03 12.92
C GLU A 248 -12.39 23.67 13.60
N GLY A 249 -11.60 23.67 14.68
CA GLY A 249 -11.32 22.47 15.45
C GLY A 249 -10.02 21.77 15.05
N GLN A 250 -9.63 20.74 15.81
CA GLN A 250 -8.36 20.03 15.62
C GLN A 250 -8.50 18.52 15.84
N GLY A 251 -7.70 17.76 15.10
CA GLY A 251 -7.65 16.30 15.21
C GLY A 251 -9.01 15.64 14.97
N ARG A 252 -9.53 14.93 15.97
CA ARG A 252 -10.85 14.25 15.92
C ARG A 252 -12.05 15.19 16.16
N ASN A 253 -11.79 16.46 16.47
CA ASN A 253 -12.82 17.47 16.74
C ASN A 253 -12.86 18.53 15.63
N ARG A 254 -12.54 18.14 14.39
CA ARG A 254 -12.77 19.00 13.22
C ARG A 254 -14.27 19.31 13.12
N LYS A 255 -14.59 20.41 12.44
CA LYS A 255 -15.97 20.83 12.22
C LYS A 255 -16.17 21.17 10.76
N LEU A 256 -17.38 20.90 10.29
CA LEU A 256 -17.86 21.37 9.00
C LEU A 256 -18.22 22.86 9.10
N ASP A 257 -18.10 23.56 7.98
CA ASP A 257 -18.63 24.91 7.87
C ASP A 257 -20.18 24.93 7.86
N LYS A 258 -20.77 26.12 7.73
CA LYS A 258 -22.24 26.30 7.74
C LYS A 258 -22.95 25.57 6.59
N ASP A 259 -22.24 25.29 5.50
CA ASP A 259 -22.76 24.67 4.27
C ASP A 259 -22.43 23.17 4.20
N GLY A 260 -21.79 22.63 5.26
CA GLY A 260 -21.39 21.23 5.38
C GLY A 260 -20.08 20.90 4.68
N ASN A 261 -19.20 21.87 4.45
CA ASN A 261 -17.92 21.66 3.76
C ASN A 261 -16.74 21.52 4.73
N THR A 262 -15.70 20.89 4.23
CA THR A 262 -14.37 20.82 4.85
C THR A 262 -13.44 21.79 4.13
N ILE A 263 -12.71 22.59 4.90
CA ILE A 263 -11.84 23.65 4.37
C ILE A 263 -10.37 23.27 4.59
N TYR A 264 -9.59 23.33 3.52
CA TYR A 264 -8.15 23.12 3.51
C TYR A 264 -7.42 24.35 2.96
N GLU A 265 -6.15 24.48 3.33
CA GLU A 265 -5.19 25.44 2.80
C GLU A 265 -4.04 24.68 2.14
N ILE A 266 -3.75 25.01 0.89
CA ILE A 266 -2.62 24.50 0.13
C ILE A 266 -1.50 25.55 0.15
N SER A 267 -0.33 25.17 0.64
CA SER A 267 0.86 26.02 0.77
C SER A 267 2.00 25.56 -0.16
N GLY A 268 2.93 26.48 -0.45
CA GLY A 268 4.18 26.14 -1.15
C GLY A 268 4.08 25.97 -2.67
N ALA A 269 2.97 26.44 -3.26
CA ALA A 269 2.71 26.36 -4.69
C ALA A 269 3.64 27.26 -5.54
N GLY A 270 4.05 28.41 -5.01
CA GLY A 270 4.97 29.33 -5.67
C GLY A 270 4.38 30.00 -6.91
N ASP A 271 5.21 30.26 -7.92
CA ASP A 271 4.74 30.81 -9.19
C ASP A 271 3.98 29.74 -10.00
N LEU A 272 2.72 30.02 -10.35
CA LEU A 272 1.82 29.09 -11.04
C LEU A 272 1.72 29.33 -12.54
N ARG A 273 2.39 30.35 -13.08
CA ARG A 273 2.34 30.64 -14.53
C ARG A 273 2.75 29.43 -15.35
N GLY A 274 1.84 29.00 -16.23
CA GLY A 274 2.01 27.84 -17.11
C GLY A 274 2.05 26.47 -16.43
N LYS A 275 1.85 26.41 -15.11
CA LYS A 275 1.84 25.16 -14.36
C LYS A 275 0.44 24.54 -14.29
N ILE A 276 0.42 23.28 -13.91
CA ILE A 276 -0.80 22.52 -13.68
C ILE A 276 -0.81 22.09 -12.21
N ILE A 277 -1.90 22.37 -11.50
CA ILE A 277 -2.16 21.83 -10.17
C ILE A 277 -3.21 20.74 -10.30
N GLU A 278 -2.97 19.59 -9.69
CA GLU A 278 -3.99 18.58 -9.44
C GLU A 278 -4.40 18.58 -7.98
N VAL A 279 -5.70 18.46 -7.75
CA VAL A 279 -6.29 18.39 -6.41
C VAL A 279 -7.19 17.18 -6.30
N ILE A 280 -7.10 16.50 -5.16
CA ILE A 280 -7.97 15.38 -4.78
C ILE A 280 -8.45 15.54 -3.35
N ALA A 281 -9.59 14.92 -3.03
CA ALA A 281 -10.01 14.68 -1.66
C ALA A 281 -10.42 13.22 -1.47
N LEU A 282 -10.30 12.76 -0.22
CA LEU A 282 -10.54 11.40 0.23
C LEU A 282 -11.44 11.44 1.48
N ASP A 283 -12.43 10.58 1.53
CA ASP A 283 -13.30 10.40 2.70
C ASP A 283 -12.74 9.35 3.70
N GLY A 284 -13.48 9.10 4.78
CA GLY A 284 -13.10 8.08 5.78
C GLY A 284 -13.35 6.63 5.34
N ALA A 285 -13.98 6.41 4.18
CA ALA A 285 -14.31 5.11 3.61
C ALA A 285 -13.45 4.76 2.38
N SER A 286 -12.41 5.55 2.13
CA SER A 286 -11.47 5.41 1.02
C SER A 286 -12.07 5.68 -0.37
N ASN A 287 -13.11 6.50 -0.47
CA ASN A 287 -13.58 7.03 -1.75
C ASN A 287 -12.84 8.32 -2.10
N PHE A 288 -12.41 8.41 -3.36
CA PHE A 288 -11.67 9.56 -3.89
C PHE A 288 -12.54 10.41 -4.80
N THR A 289 -12.36 11.73 -4.73
CA THR A 289 -12.87 12.63 -5.77
C THR A 289 -12.25 12.31 -7.12
N LYS A 290 -12.96 12.59 -8.22
CA LYS A 290 -12.29 12.75 -9.52
C LYS A 290 -11.21 13.82 -9.40
N ILE A 291 -10.04 13.56 -9.98
CA ILE A 291 -8.91 14.50 -9.98
C ILE A 291 -9.36 15.82 -10.62
N HIS A 292 -9.20 16.92 -9.89
CA HIS A 292 -9.45 18.27 -10.41
C HIS A 292 -8.13 18.85 -10.89
N ARG A 293 -7.93 18.84 -12.22
CA ARG A 293 -6.74 19.39 -12.87
C ARG A 293 -6.97 20.84 -13.26
N ILE A 294 -6.11 21.74 -12.80
CA ILE A 294 -6.24 23.19 -12.98
C ILE A 294 -5.01 23.70 -13.69
N LYS A 295 -5.18 24.17 -14.94
CA LYS A 295 -4.08 24.71 -15.77
C LYS A 295 -4.10 26.22 -15.77
N PHE A 296 -2.94 26.82 -15.51
CA PHE A 296 -2.74 28.27 -15.55
C PHE A 296 -2.20 28.69 -16.91
N ALA A 297 -2.58 29.88 -17.36
CA ALA A 297 -1.99 30.47 -18.56
C ALA A 297 -0.49 30.78 -18.35
N ASN A 298 0.29 30.63 -19.42
CA ASN A 298 1.74 30.88 -19.39
C ASN A 298 2.08 32.35 -19.19
N GLN A 299 1.21 33.25 -19.67
CA GLN A 299 1.41 34.69 -19.65
C GLN A 299 0.13 35.40 -19.22
N ALA A 300 0.29 36.58 -18.63
CA ALA A 300 -0.82 37.45 -18.32
C ALA A 300 -1.42 38.04 -19.61
N ASP A 301 -2.72 38.33 -19.57
CA ASP A 301 -3.39 39.07 -20.64
C ASP A 301 -2.98 40.56 -20.66
N GLU A 302 -3.54 41.31 -21.61
CA GLU A 302 -3.28 42.76 -21.76
C GLU A 302 -3.65 43.58 -20.51
N LYS A 303 -4.47 43.03 -19.61
CA LYS A 303 -4.88 43.65 -18.34
C LYS A 303 -3.98 43.21 -17.17
N GLY A 304 -2.98 42.37 -17.42
CA GLY A 304 -2.08 41.84 -16.40
C GLY A 304 -2.71 40.71 -15.57
N MET A 305 -3.70 40.00 -16.10
CA MET A 305 -4.41 38.91 -15.43
C MET A 305 -4.02 37.54 -16.00
N ILE A 306 -3.75 36.58 -15.13
CA ILE A 306 -3.48 35.18 -15.47
C ILE A 306 -4.77 34.39 -15.28
N SER A 307 -5.30 33.85 -16.38
CA SER A 307 -6.47 32.96 -16.33
C SER A 307 -6.08 31.54 -15.93
N TYR A 308 -6.98 30.85 -15.22
CA TYR A 308 -6.85 29.43 -14.90
C TYR A 308 -8.14 28.67 -15.21
N TYR A 309 -7.96 27.42 -15.63
CA TYR A 309 -9.02 26.60 -16.23
C TYR A 309 -9.09 25.23 -15.59
N LEU A 310 -10.30 24.72 -15.39
CA LEU A 310 -10.55 23.32 -15.09
C LEU A 310 -10.34 22.52 -16.38
N VAL A 311 -9.39 21.60 -16.32
CA VAL A 311 -8.99 20.73 -17.42
C VAL A 311 -9.56 19.35 -17.18
N ASP A 312 -10.35 18.88 -18.13
CA ASP A 312 -10.64 17.46 -18.26
C ASP A 312 -9.68 16.88 -19.31
N PRO A 313 -8.72 16.03 -18.92
CA PRO A 313 -7.70 15.50 -19.82
C PRO A 313 -8.29 14.68 -20.99
N ASP A 314 -9.53 14.21 -20.85
CA ASP A 314 -10.24 13.47 -21.90
C ASP A 314 -11.04 14.41 -22.85
N GLN A 315 -11.00 15.73 -22.63
CA GLN A 315 -11.71 16.72 -23.43
C GLN A 315 -10.77 17.68 -24.17
N ASP A 316 -11.23 18.20 -25.31
CA ASP A 316 -10.53 19.21 -26.08
C ASP A 316 -10.33 20.50 -25.26
N SER A 317 -9.14 21.10 -25.37
CA SER A 317 -8.77 22.37 -24.72
C SER A 317 -9.72 23.54 -24.95
N SER A 318 -10.45 23.53 -26.07
CA SER A 318 -11.49 24.52 -26.37
C SER A 318 -12.72 24.42 -25.46
N LYS A 319 -12.88 23.31 -24.73
CA LYS A 319 -13.98 23.06 -23.80
C LYS A 319 -13.59 23.27 -22.33
N TYR A 320 -12.34 23.65 -22.06
CA TYR A 320 -11.90 23.88 -20.69
C TYR A 320 -12.71 25.00 -20.04
N GLN A 321 -13.24 24.70 -18.85
CA GLN A 321 -14.04 25.66 -18.13
C GLN A 321 -13.13 26.67 -17.45
N LYS A 322 -13.23 27.94 -17.83
CA LYS A 322 -12.53 29.03 -17.13
C LYS A 322 -13.05 29.13 -15.70
N LEU A 323 -12.16 28.97 -14.72
CA LEU A 323 -12.49 29.04 -13.31
C LEU A 323 -12.32 30.46 -12.76
N GLY A 324 -11.33 31.21 -13.24
CA GLY A 324 -11.12 32.59 -12.82
C GLY A 324 -9.84 33.23 -13.37
N GLU A 325 -9.49 34.37 -12.78
CA GLU A 325 -8.32 35.18 -13.14
C GLU A 325 -7.60 35.70 -11.89
N ILE A 326 -6.27 35.84 -11.96
CA ILE A 326 -5.43 36.34 -10.85
C ILE A 326 -4.46 37.39 -11.40
N PRO A 327 -4.32 38.56 -10.74
CA PRO A 327 -3.33 39.56 -11.16
C PRO A 327 -1.90 39.02 -11.12
N GLU A 328 -1.13 39.26 -12.18
CA GLU A 328 0.28 38.86 -12.27
C GLU A 328 1.13 39.43 -11.13
N SER A 329 0.74 40.60 -10.60
CA SER A 329 1.41 41.25 -9.47
C SER A 329 1.46 40.38 -8.22
N LYS A 330 0.51 39.45 -8.01
CA LYS A 330 0.50 38.51 -6.87
C LYS A 330 1.59 37.45 -6.95
N PHE A 331 2.20 37.25 -8.13
CA PHE A 331 3.29 36.29 -8.33
C PHE A 331 4.69 36.92 -8.23
N LYS A 332 4.82 38.26 -8.24
CA LYS A 332 6.11 38.97 -8.36
C LYS A 332 7.08 38.75 -7.18
N ASN A 333 6.58 38.40 -6.00
CA ASN A 333 7.40 38.17 -4.81
C ASN A 333 7.48 36.69 -4.40
N LEU A 334 6.84 35.81 -5.18
CA LEU A 334 6.87 34.38 -4.93
C LEU A 334 8.21 33.85 -5.43
N LYS A 335 9.12 33.51 -4.51
CA LYS A 335 10.33 32.78 -4.90
C LYS A 335 9.88 31.42 -5.45
N ASN A 336 10.31 31.08 -6.66
CA ASN A 336 10.49 29.68 -7.01
C ASN A 336 11.51 29.14 -6.01
N VAL A 337 11.03 28.46 -4.97
CA VAL A 337 11.92 27.69 -4.10
C VAL A 337 12.50 26.61 -5.00
N LYS A 338 13.67 26.89 -5.59
CA LYS A 338 14.63 25.85 -5.88
C LYS A 338 15.02 25.30 -4.51
N ASP A 339 14.87 23.99 -4.35
CA ASP A 339 15.26 23.22 -3.19
C ASP A 339 16.72 23.49 -2.79
N ASP A 340 16.94 24.47 -1.91
CA ASP A 340 18.23 24.64 -1.22
C ASP A 340 18.09 24.52 0.30
N SER A 341 16.91 24.14 0.83
CA SER A 341 16.77 23.81 2.25
C SER A 341 15.54 22.96 2.55
N LEU A 342 15.50 21.72 2.09
CA LEU A 342 14.64 20.67 2.65
C LEU A 342 15.43 19.36 2.78
N ASN A 343 15.24 18.70 3.91
CA ASN A 343 16.00 17.56 4.40
C ASN A 343 16.03 16.39 3.40
N LYS A 344 17.21 15.80 3.23
CA LYS A 344 17.52 14.64 2.38
C LYS A 344 16.82 13.32 2.77
N GLU A 345 15.80 13.32 3.61
CA GLU A 345 15.20 12.09 4.14
C GLU A 345 13.86 11.68 3.52
N THR A 346 13.24 12.49 2.66
CA THR A 346 11.93 12.16 2.05
C THR A 346 11.95 11.91 0.54
N ALA A 347 13.10 12.05 -0.14
CA ALA A 347 13.21 11.81 -1.59
C ALA A 347 13.39 10.33 -1.99
N GLU A 348 13.47 9.40 -1.03
CA GLU A 348 13.80 7.99 -1.29
C GLU A 348 12.59 7.07 -1.54
N VAL A 349 11.33 7.53 -1.49
CA VAL A 349 10.16 6.62 -1.48
C VAL A 349 9.33 6.64 -2.78
N GLU A 350 9.41 7.66 -3.64
CA GLU A 350 8.45 7.82 -4.76
C GLU A 350 8.88 7.29 -6.14
N ASN A 351 10.07 6.70 -6.31
CA ASN A 351 10.56 6.33 -7.65
C ASN A 351 10.25 4.90 -8.13
N ASN A 352 9.44 4.11 -7.41
CA ASN A 352 9.28 2.67 -7.65
C ASN A 352 8.11 2.22 -8.55
N LEU A 353 7.40 3.11 -9.26
CA LEU A 353 6.18 2.71 -10.00
C LEU A 353 6.15 3.01 -11.50
N LEU A 354 7.28 3.36 -12.10
CA LEU A 354 7.40 3.34 -13.56
C LEU A 354 7.86 1.94 -14.00
N VAL A 355 6.89 1.10 -14.39
CA VAL A 355 7.15 -0.10 -15.19
C VAL A 355 7.50 0.36 -16.59
N ASP A 356 8.76 0.73 -16.78
CA ASP A 356 9.32 0.96 -18.10
C ASP A 356 9.62 -0.42 -18.72
N ASN A 357 8.70 -0.91 -19.56
CA ASN A 357 8.81 -2.17 -20.30
C ASN A 357 9.82 -2.06 -21.47
N GLN A 358 11.04 -1.57 -21.21
CA GLN A 358 12.15 -1.75 -22.15
C GLN A 358 12.90 -3.02 -21.80
N SER A 359 12.95 -3.99 -22.73
CA SER A 359 13.68 -5.24 -22.53
C SER A 359 15.17 -4.97 -22.36
N ILE A 360 15.76 -5.62 -21.35
CA ILE A 360 17.21 -5.70 -21.16
C ILE A 360 17.68 -6.88 -22.01
N GLU A 361 18.49 -6.63 -23.02
CA GLU A 361 19.12 -7.68 -23.81
C GLU A 361 20.56 -7.91 -23.32
N GLY A 362 20.92 -9.15 -22.99
CA GLY A 362 22.26 -9.54 -22.56
C GLY A 362 22.45 -9.74 -21.05
N LYS A 363 23.66 -10.17 -20.65
CA LYS A 363 24.02 -10.39 -19.22
C LYS A 363 24.33 -9.07 -18.54
N SER A 364 23.88 -8.90 -17.30
CA SER A 364 24.29 -7.77 -16.45
C SER A 364 25.76 -7.91 -16.04
N LEU A 365 26.46 -6.78 -15.95
CA LEU A 365 27.88 -6.74 -15.61
C LEU A 365 28.07 -5.96 -14.31
N PHE A 366 28.71 -6.60 -13.33
CA PHE A 366 28.97 -6.02 -12.01
C PHE A 366 30.46 -5.67 -11.87
N ASN A 367 30.73 -4.45 -11.41
CA ASN A 367 32.09 -3.93 -11.19
C ASN A 367 32.15 -3.15 -9.86
N ILE A 368 33.27 -3.24 -9.15
CA ILE A 368 33.50 -2.50 -7.90
C ILE A 368 34.62 -1.49 -8.10
N HIS A 369 34.42 -0.26 -7.64
CA HIS A 369 35.42 0.80 -7.70
C HIS A 369 36.48 0.59 -6.62
N LYS A 370 37.50 -0.24 -6.92
CA LYS A 370 38.53 -0.68 -5.99
C LYS A 370 39.36 0.44 -5.33
N THR A 371 39.43 1.64 -5.93
CA THR A 371 40.19 2.77 -5.36
C THR A 371 39.42 3.55 -4.30
N ILE A 372 38.10 3.46 -4.29
CA ILE A 372 37.23 4.13 -3.30
C ILE A 372 36.78 3.11 -2.25
N SER A 373 36.50 1.87 -2.69
CA SER A 373 36.02 0.83 -1.80
C SER A 373 37.12 0.33 -0.86
N THR A 374 36.77 -0.03 0.36
CA THR A 374 37.65 -0.66 1.35
C THR A 374 37.85 -2.16 1.06
N ILE A 375 38.19 -2.47 -0.19
CA ILE A 375 38.42 -3.81 -0.70
C ILE A 375 39.86 -3.89 -1.21
N ARG A 376 40.58 -4.90 -0.75
CA ARG A 376 41.92 -5.24 -1.25
C ARG A 376 41.92 -6.55 -2.01
N ASP A 377 42.95 -6.75 -2.81
CA ASP A 377 43.18 -8.03 -3.47
C ASP A 377 43.52 -9.13 -2.45
N PHE A 378 43.28 -10.38 -2.85
CA PHE A 378 43.58 -11.56 -2.05
C PHE A 378 45.09 -11.74 -1.88
N GLU A 379 45.50 -12.02 -0.64
CA GLU A 379 46.83 -12.50 -0.32
C GLU A 379 46.77 -13.98 0.08
N ASN A 380 47.90 -14.68 0.02
CA ASN A 380 47.96 -16.11 0.38
C ASN A 380 47.50 -16.39 1.82
N LYS A 381 47.55 -15.40 2.71
CA LYS A 381 47.07 -15.51 4.10
C LYS A 381 45.54 -15.56 4.22
N ASP A 382 44.80 -15.11 3.20
CA ASP A 382 43.34 -15.05 3.20
C ASP A 382 42.68 -16.34 2.69
N LEU A 383 43.48 -17.23 2.11
CA LEU A 383 43.02 -18.49 1.52
C LEU A 383 42.64 -19.47 2.63
N LYS A 384 41.47 -20.12 2.52
CA LYS A 384 41.07 -21.11 3.51
C LYS A 384 41.98 -22.33 3.38
N LYS A 385 42.39 -22.84 4.54
CA LYS A 385 43.01 -24.16 4.64
C LYS A 385 41.88 -25.17 4.80
N LEU A 386 41.68 -25.99 3.78
CA LEU A 386 40.72 -27.08 3.79
C LEU A 386 41.44 -28.36 4.19
N ILE A 387 40.79 -29.21 4.97
CA ILE A 387 41.31 -30.54 5.25
C ILE A 387 41.22 -31.33 3.94
N LYS A 388 42.36 -31.84 3.48
CA LYS A 388 42.46 -32.64 2.26
C LYS A 388 41.62 -33.90 2.41
N LYS A 389 40.85 -34.27 1.39
CA LYS A 389 40.03 -35.48 1.45
C LYS A 389 40.91 -36.73 1.28
N LYS A 390 40.78 -37.70 2.19
CA LYS A 390 41.37 -39.04 2.02
C LYS A 390 40.27 -40.01 1.60
N TYR A 391 40.66 -41.03 0.85
CA TYR A 391 39.74 -42.04 0.35
C TYR A 391 40.20 -43.44 0.75
N LYS A 392 39.26 -44.37 0.89
CA LYS A 392 39.49 -45.80 1.07
C LYS A 392 38.72 -46.60 0.03
N GLN A 393 39.23 -47.79 -0.28
CA GLN A 393 38.48 -48.77 -1.04
C GLN A 393 37.60 -49.58 -0.09
N GLU A 394 36.33 -49.71 -0.40
CA GLU A 394 35.38 -50.59 0.27
C GLU A 394 34.69 -51.48 -0.76
N ASP A 395 34.26 -52.66 -0.35
CA ASP A 395 33.54 -53.55 -1.25
C ASP A 395 32.20 -52.93 -1.67
N ASP A 396 31.93 -52.91 -2.98
CA ASP A 396 30.66 -52.47 -3.54
C ASP A 396 29.70 -53.68 -3.59
N PHE A 397 28.89 -53.80 -2.54
CA PHE A 397 27.88 -54.84 -2.42
C PHE A 397 26.72 -54.71 -3.44
N VAL A 398 26.63 -53.63 -4.21
CA VAL A 398 25.58 -53.39 -5.21
C VAL A 398 26.02 -53.86 -6.59
N ASN A 399 27.23 -53.50 -7.03
CA ASN A 399 27.71 -53.82 -8.38
C ASN A 399 28.73 -54.96 -8.44
N GLY A 400 29.24 -55.42 -7.28
CA GLY A 400 30.33 -56.38 -7.20
C GLY A 400 31.67 -55.77 -7.59
N GLY A 401 32.63 -55.75 -6.65
CA GLY A 401 33.95 -55.11 -6.84
C GLY A 401 34.31 -54.21 -5.66
N THR A 402 35.25 -53.28 -5.85
CA THR A 402 35.61 -52.26 -4.85
C THR A 402 35.20 -50.87 -5.34
N ARG A 403 34.64 -50.06 -4.45
CA ARG A 403 34.37 -48.63 -4.67
C ARG A 403 35.25 -47.75 -3.79
N THR A 404 35.64 -46.61 -4.32
CA THR A 404 36.34 -45.56 -3.59
C THR A 404 35.33 -44.75 -2.78
N VAL A 405 35.48 -44.69 -1.46
CA VAL A 405 34.67 -43.85 -0.57
C VAL A 405 35.56 -42.86 0.19
N GLU A 406 35.02 -41.68 0.50
CA GLU A 406 35.69 -40.69 1.33
C GLU A 406 35.82 -41.22 2.77
N ARG A 407 36.99 -41.04 3.38
CA ARG A 407 37.23 -41.40 4.78
C ARG A 407 36.60 -40.38 5.71
N ASP A 408 36.08 -40.87 6.83
CA ASP A 408 35.54 -40.02 7.88
C ASP A 408 36.66 -39.42 8.76
N TYR A 409 36.25 -38.56 9.68
CA TYR A 409 37.11 -37.87 10.63
C TYR A 409 36.90 -38.37 12.06
N LYS A 410 37.93 -38.25 12.89
CA LYS A 410 37.80 -38.34 14.36
C LYS A 410 37.46 -36.95 14.91
N TYR A 411 36.56 -36.94 15.88
CA TYR A 411 36.08 -35.73 16.54
C TYR A 411 36.49 -35.74 18.02
N ASP A 412 36.79 -34.56 18.58
CA ASP A 412 36.91 -34.37 20.02
C ASP A 412 35.53 -34.31 20.70
N ASP A 413 35.52 -34.24 22.03
CA ASP A 413 34.29 -34.16 22.85
C ASP A 413 33.44 -32.90 22.57
N LYS A 414 33.97 -31.92 21.82
CA LYS A 414 33.28 -30.69 21.41
C LYS A 414 32.82 -30.75 19.95
N GLY A 415 33.07 -31.85 19.24
CA GLY A 415 32.70 -32.05 17.85
C GLY A 415 33.68 -31.43 16.84
N ASN A 416 34.90 -31.06 17.23
CA ASN A 416 35.92 -30.57 16.31
C ASN A 416 36.73 -31.73 15.71
N ILE A 417 37.08 -31.62 14.43
CA ILE A 417 37.90 -32.62 13.72
C ILE A 417 39.34 -32.58 14.24
N ILE A 418 39.89 -33.73 14.64
CA ILE A 418 41.24 -33.85 15.20
C ILE A 418 42.20 -34.73 14.39
N ALA A 419 41.69 -35.72 13.66
CA ALA A 419 42.48 -36.64 12.83
C ALA A 419 41.56 -37.31 11.79
N TYR A 420 42.13 -38.05 10.83
CA TYR A 420 41.33 -38.97 10.01
C TYR A 420 40.87 -40.18 10.83
N ASP A 421 39.85 -40.89 10.36
CA ASP A 421 39.32 -42.11 11.01
C ASP A 421 40.38 -43.19 11.28
N ASP A 422 41.40 -43.27 10.45
CA ASP A 422 42.55 -44.18 10.57
C ASP A 422 43.60 -43.75 11.62
N GLY A 423 43.43 -42.57 12.24
CA GLY A 423 44.35 -42.02 13.24
C GLY A 423 45.56 -41.30 12.65
N THR A 424 45.63 -41.09 11.33
CA THR A 424 46.66 -40.25 10.72
C THR A 424 46.37 -38.76 10.90
N ASP A 425 47.42 -37.95 10.95
CA ASP A 425 47.33 -36.51 11.09
C ASP A 425 46.60 -35.86 9.90
N LEU A 426 45.88 -34.76 10.18
CA LEU A 426 45.18 -33.99 9.16
C LEU A 426 46.17 -33.34 8.19
N GLU A 427 45.94 -33.55 6.91
CA GLU A 427 46.63 -32.85 5.83
C GLU A 427 45.76 -31.69 5.37
N TYR A 428 46.36 -30.55 5.06
CA TYR A 428 45.64 -29.37 4.61
C TYR A 428 46.04 -29.02 3.19
N GLU A 429 45.05 -28.71 2.37
CA GLU A 429 45.25 -28.03 1.09
C GLU A 429 44.78 -26.58 1.23
N THR A 430 45.55 -25.67 0.65
CA THR A 430 45.16 -24.25 0.58
C THR A 430 44.42 -24.04 -0.73
N GLU A 431 43.27 -23.38 -0.68
CA GLU A 431 42.52 -23.04 -1.89
C GLU A 431 43.43 -22.34 -2.92
N LYS A 432 43.32 -22.70 -4.20
CA LYS A 432 44.13 -22.07 -5.24
C LYS A 432 43.63 -20.65 -5.49
N LEU A 433 44.55 -19.68 -5.47
CA LEU A 433 44.27 -18.25 -5.67
C LEU A 433 43.50 -17.99 -6.97
N ASP A 434 43.83 -18.70 -8.05
CA ASP A 434 43.20 -18.53 -9.36
C ASP A 434 41.74 -19.01 -9.39
N GLU A 435 41.41 -20.05 -8.63
CA GLU A 435 40.04 -20.55 -8.52
C GLU A 435 39.15 -19.56 -7.73
N ILE A 436 39.71 -18.87 -6.72
CA ILE A 436 38.99 -17.88 -5.92
C ILE A 436 38.76 -16.57 -6.68
N LYS A 437 39.77 -16.07 -7.41
CA LYS A 437 39.65 -14.84 -8.21
C LYS A 437 38.52 -14.88 -9.24
N SER A 438 38.14 -16.08 -9.70
CA SER A 438 37.02 -16.26 -10.64
C SER A 438 35.64 -16.16 -9.99
N LYS A 439 35.55 -16.26 -8.65
CA LYS A 439 34.29 -16.36 -7.89
C LYS A 439 34.05 -15.21 -6.92
N ILE A 440 35.09 -14.49 -6.52
CA ILE A 440 35.03 -13.48 -5.46
C ILE A 440 35.80 -12.21 -5.86
N TYR A 441 35.23 -11.04 -5.54
CA TYR A 441 35.73 -9.73 -6.00
C TYR A 441 36.91 -9.15 -5.19
N GLY A 442 37.11 -9.60 -3.94
CA GLY A 442 38.22 -9.16 -3.09
C GLY A 442 37.96 -9.42 -1.60
N VAL A 443 38.89 -8.95 -0.76
CA VAL A 443 38.80 -9.05 0.70
C VAL A 443 38.39 -7.70 1.27
N LEU A 444 37.27 -7.67 1.99
CA LEU A 444 36.82 -6.48 2.70
C LEU A 444 37.74 -6.22 3.89
N SER A 445 38.36 -5.04 3.95
CA SER A 445 39.26 -4.62 5.04
C SER A 445 38.80 -3.27 5.56
N PRO A 446 38.63 -3.05 6.86
CA PRO A 446 38.12 -1.78 7.38
C PRO A 446 39.07 -0.62 7.06
N SER A 447 38.51 0.58 6.89
CA SER A 447 39.28 1.82 6.79
C SER A 447 40.05 2.11 8.08
N LYS A 448 40.93 3.11 8.06
CA LYS A 448 41.67 3.54 9.27
C LYS A 448 40.74 3.95 10.43
N ASP A 449 39.55 4.42 10.09
CA ASP A 449 38.52 4.86 11.05
C ASP A 449 37.54 3.73 11.43
N GLY A 450 37.76 2.50 10.93
CA GLY A 450 36.97 1.32 11.28
C GLY A 450 35.68 1.15 10.47
N HIS A 451 35.46 1.95 9.44
CA HIS A 451 34.29 1.86 8.55
C HIS A 451 34.58 0.98 7.33
N PHE A 452 33.52 0.44 6.71
CA PHE A 452 33.60 -0.23 5.42
C PHE A 452 32.88 0.63 4.40
N GLU A 453 33.45 0.76 3.21
CA GLU A 453 32.84 1.51 2.10
C GLU A 453 32.94 0.64 0.85
N ILE A 454 31.83 0.42 0.15
CA ILE A 454 31.81 -0.29 -1.14
C ILE A 454 31.01 0.50 -2.16
N LEU A 455 31.74 1.10 -3.11
CA LEU A 455 31.16 1.74 -4.28
C LEU A 455 31.17 0.78 -5.47
N GLY A 456 30.00 0.35 -5.92
CA GLY A 456 29.84 -0.56 -7.05
C GLY A 456 29.01 0.00 -8.19
N LYS A 457 29.18 -0.59 -9.38
CA LYS A 457 28.51 -0.23 -10.63
C LYS A 457 27.99 -1.50 -11.31
N ILE A 458 26.72 -1.52 -11.67
CA ILE A 458 26.04 -2.61 -12.38
C ILE A 458 25.49 -2.07 -13.69
N SER A 459 26.04 -2.54 -14.81
CA SER A 459 25.59 -2.17 -16.15
C SER A 459 24.58 -3.18 -16.70
N ASN A 460 23.72 -2.72 -17.61
CA ASN A 460 22.68 -3.51 -18.26
C ASN A 460 21.65 -4.02 -17.24
N VAL A 461 21.07 -3.08 -16.49
CA VAL A 461 20.04 -3.32 -15.49
C VAL A 461 18.89 -2.34 -15.70
N SER A 462 17.68 -2.73 -15.29
CA SER A 462 16.51 -1.84 -15.31
C SER A 462 16.59 -0.84 -14.17
N LYS A 463 15.82 0.25 -14.29
CA LYS A 463 15.59 1.21 -13.20
C LYS A 463 15.13 0.51 -11.90
N ASN A 464 14.32 -0.54 -12.05
CA ASN A 464 13.71 -1.28 -10.94
C ASN A 464 14.62 -2.38 -10.37
N ALA A 465 15.86 -2.51 -10.86
CA ALA A 465 16.81 -3.42 -10.26
C ALA A 465 17.09 -3.00 -8.81
N LYS A 466 17.22 -3.98 -7.92
CA LYS A 466 17.52 -3.74 -6.51
C LYS A 466 18.85 -4.40 -6.16
N VAL A 467 19.68 -3.68 -5.42
CA VAL A 467 20.94 -4.21 -4.93
C VAL A 467 20.76 -4.61 -3.47
N TYR A 468 21.21 -5.82 -3.14
CA TYR A 468 21.13 -6.34 -1.78
C TYR A 468 22.54 -6.68 -1.28
N TYR A 469 22.82 -6.35 -0.03
CA TYR A 469 23.98 -6.82 0.71
C TYR A 469 23.54 -7.83 1.77
N GLY A 470 24.27 -8.94 1.89
CA GLY A 470 23.92 -9.97 2.86
C GLY A 470 24.67 -11.28 2.67
N ASN A 471 24.22 -12.29 3.40
CA ASN A 471 24.69 -13.67 3.29
C ASN A 471 23.51 -14.59 2.96
N ASN A 472 23.75 -15.90 2.89
CA ASN A 472 22.72 -16.90 2.55
C ASN A 472 21.54 -16.96 3.54
N TYR A 473 21.65 -16.32 4.72
CA TYR A 473 20.62 -16.33 5.76
C TYR A 473 19.82 -15.03 5.82
N LYS A 474 20.42 -13.89 5.44
CA LYS A 474 19.78 -12.58 5.51
C LYS A 474 20.38 -11.64 4.47
N SER A 475 19.50 -11.00 3.70
CA SER A 475 19.81 -9.90 2.78
C SER A 475 19.13 -8.60 3.22
N ILE A 476 19.78 -7.48 2.97
CA ILE A 476 19.30 -6.12 3.24
C ILE A 476 19.44 -5.32 1.94
N GLU A 477 18.40 -4.61 1.55
CA GLU A 477 18.41 -3.75 0.37
C GLU A 477 19.32 -2.53 0.61
N ILE A 478 20.24 -2.25 -0.32
CA ILE A 478 21.08 -1.07 -0.32
C ILE A 478 20.25 0.08 -0.88
N LYS A 479 19.94 1.08 -0.06
CA LYS A 479 19.13 2.23 -0.48
C LYS A 479 19.91 3.30 -1.23
N ALA A 480 21.19 3.46 -0.92
CA ALA A 480 22.09 4.43 -1.54
C ALA A 480 22.48 3.98 -2.97
N THR A 481 21.50 3.95 -3.87
CA THR A 481 21.66 3.60 -5.28
C THR A 481 21.34 4.80 -6.18
N LYS A 482 21.99 4.88 -7.33
CA LYS A 482 21.74 5.89 -8.36
C LYS A 482 21.69 5.23 -9.72
N TYR A 483 20.59 5.42 -10.45
CA TYR A 483 20.42 4.90 -11.79
C TYR A 483 20.70 5.96 -12.86
N ASP A 484 21.46 5.60 -13.89
CA ASP A 484 21.67 6.38 -15.10
C ASP A 484 20.90 5.73 -16.26
N PHE A 485 19.87 6.42 -16.74
CA PHE A 485 19.02 5.98 -17.86
C PHE A 485 19.76 5.89 -19.18
N HIS A 486 20.72 6.78 -19.43
CA HIS A 486 21.42 6.84 -20.72
C HIS A 486 22.40 5.68 -20.88
N SER A 487 23.08 5.30 -19.79
CA SER A 487 24.02 4.18 -19.77
C SER A 487 23.43 2.87 -19.23
N LYS A 488 22.13 2.84 -18.89
CA LYS A 488 21.42 1.69 -18.27
C LYS A 488 22.22 1.08 -17.11
N THR A 489 22.73 1.94 -16.25
CA THR A 489 23.67 1.56 -15.20
C THR A 489 23.18 2.02 -13.83
N MET A 490 23.22 1.10 -12.86
CA MET A 490 23.03 1.39 -11.45
C MET A 490 24.36 1.49 -10.72
N THR A 491 24.61 2.57 -10.02
CA THR A 491 25.71 2.72 -9.07
C THR A 491 25.15 2.56 -7.65
N PHE A 492 25.87 1.93 -6.74
CA PHE A 492 25.48 1.81 -5.33
C PHE A 492 26.65 2.09 -4.41
N ASP A 493 26.34 2.58 -3.23
CA ASP A 493 27.28 2.86 -2.15
C ASP A 493 26.82 2.14 -0.88
N LEU A 494 27.74 1.51 -0.16
CA LEU A 494 27.48 0.70 1.04
C LEU A 494 28.44 1.03 2.17
#